data_AF-A0A7W0S3W5-F1
#
_entry.id   AF-A0A7W0S3W5-F1
#
_cell.length_a   1.000
_cell.length_b   1.000
_cell.length_c   1.000
_cell.angle_alpha   90.00
_cell.angle_beta   90.00
_cell.angle_gamma   90.00
#
_symmetry.space_group_name_H-M   'P 1'
#
loop_
_entity.id
_entity.type
_entity.pdbx_description
1 polymer ?
#
loop_
_entity_poly.entity_id
_entity_poly.type
_entity_poly.pdbx_seq_one_letter_code
_entity_poly.pdbx_strand_id
1 'polypeptide(L)'
;MRRFLFILTLLVFPFFISAQSTDEATKEKLRQETALVEQILAGAKNLRLPENRAFVYAKVGNILWHTDEKRARALFQNSITDLITAQTEAEAQKGKKEYLNNLIYGQSPRLVILQTIAARDAEYALDAMLKTRPVKIAQAILNLADDNQSQSRYFARNEVQSEQRLIAMAVDQNPQRAAKLLRESLKKDVSPDTVNLLRKIHQKDSQTANELIELVAQKLLNINFGDNNQDSSFLQYFLGEFGQAKTEETPALKLSDRFLRDLADKTAKFILRPNATSFYGNPSALKVIERFFPANFAQIKQKQAKFESQNGQSESFNKLMGGETSADELL
;
A
#
# COMPACT_ATOMS: atom_id res chain seq x y z
N MET A 1 16.73 6.81 -95.48
CA MET A 1 18.07 7.01 -94.85
C MET A 1 17.91 7.06 -93.34
N ARG A 2 18.73 6.27 -92.61
CA ARG A 2 19.28 6.46 -91.23
C ARG A 2 18.31 6.89 -90.09
N ARG A 3 17.99 6.01 -89.11
CA ARG A 3 18.75 5.70 -87.85
C ARG A 3 18.75 6.91 -86.88
N PHE A 4 18.49 6.87 -85.57
CA PHE A 4 18.40 5.83 -84.52
C PHE A 4 18.06 6.52 -83.16
N LEU A 5 17.64 5.74 -82.13
CA LEU A 5 17.84 5.93 -80.66
C LEU A 5 17.07 7.07 -79.93
N PHE A 6 16.55 7.00 -78.69
CA PHE A 6 16.57 6.10 -77.50
C PHE A 6 15.28 6.39 -76.66
N ILE A 7 14.44 5.42 -76.29
CA ILE A 7 14.25 4.78 -74.94
C ILE A 7 14.59 5.62 -73.69
N LEU A 8 13.56 5.95 -72.89
CA LEU A 8 13.45 6.06 -71.40
C LEU A 8 12.16 6.88 -71.15
N THR A 9 11.19 6.61 -70.29
CA THR A 9 11.10 6.00 -68.95
C THR A 9 9.59 5.82 -68.70
N LEU A 10 9.09 4.61 -68.44
CA LEU A 10 8.92 3.97 -67.13
C LEU A 10 7.61 4.39 -66.39
N LEU A 11 6.61 3.52 -66.53
CA LEU A 11 5.72 3.01 -65.47
C LEU A 11 5.17 4.03 -64.45
N VAL A 12 3.92 4.43 -64.68
CA VAL A 12 3.06 5.05 -63.65
C VAL A 12 1.98 4.04 -63.28
N PHE A 13 1.84 3.81 -61.96
CA PHE A 13 0.91 2.96 -61.17
C PHE A 13 1.36 1.54 -60.78
N PRO A 14 1.10 1.07 -59.53
CA PRO A 14 0.59 1.76 -58.32
C PRO A 14 1.45 1.55 -57.05
N PHE A 15 1.67 2.61 -56.28
CA PHE A 15 2.06 2.52 -54.86
C PHE A 15 0.80 2.30 -54.00
N PHE A 16 0.25 1.08 -53.98
CA PHE A 16 -0.86 0.71 -53.09
C PHE A 16 -0.70 -0.68 -52.44
N ILE A 17 0.53 -1.20 -52.31
CA ILE A 17 0.76 -2.58 -51.81
C ILE A 17 1.28 -2.65 -50.35
N SER A 18 1.59 -1.54 -49.68
CA SER A 18 2.20 -1.57 -48.33
C SER A 18 1.32 -1.09 -47.17
N ALA A 19 0.01 -0.89 -47.37
CA ALA A 19 -0.91 -0.53 -46.28
C ALA A 19 -1.84 -1.68 -45.83
N GLN A 20 -1.93 -2.78 -46.60
CA GLN A 20 -2.89 -3.86 -46.36
C GLN A 20 -2.33 -5.00 -45.47
N SER A 21 -1.01 -5.20 -45.46
CA SER A 21 -0.37 -6.30 -44.70
C SER A 21 -0.29 -6.05 -43.18
N THR A 22 -0.23 -4.79 -42.75
CA THR A 22 -0.18 -4.43 -41.32
C THR A 22 -1.54 -4.62 -40.64
N ASP A 23 -2.63 -4.37 -41.36
CA ASP A 23 -3.99 -4.48 -40.81
C ASP A 23 -4.45 -5.95 -40.70
N GLU A 24 -4.13 -6.78 -41.69
CA GLU A 24 -4.37 -8.23 -41.59
C GLU A 24 -3.53 -8.91 -40.50
N ALA A 25 -2.24 -8.54 -40.37
CA ALA A 25 -1.40 -9.08 -39.30
C ALA A 25 -1.89 -8.68 -37.90
N THR A 26 -2.40 -7.46 -37.74
CA THR A 26 -2.96 -6.98 -36.47
C THR A 26 -4.27 -7.72 -36.13
N LYS A 27 -5.12 -7.92 -37.12
CA LYS A 27 -6.40 -8.65 -36.97
C LYS A 27 -6.17 -10.12 -36.63
N GLU A 28 -5.20 -10.77 -37.27
CA GLU A 28 -4.86 -12.16 -36.99
C GLU A 28 -4.27 -12.32 -35.58
N LYS A 29 -3.40 -11.39 -35.16
CA LYS A 29 -2.89 -11.35 -33.78
C LYS A 29 -4.02 -11.22 -32.76
N LEU A 30 -4.98 -10.31 -32.99
CA LEU A 30 -6.13 -10.12 -32.10
C LEU A 30 -7.00 -11.39 -32.01
N ARG A 31 -7.17 -12.11 -33.13
CA ARG A 31 -7.89 -13.39 -33.15
C ARG A 31 -7.19 -14.45 -32.30
N GLN A 32 -5.87 -14.57 -32.43
CA GLN A 32 -5.06 -15.51 -31.65
C GLN A 32 -5.09 -15.17 -30.15
N GLU A 33 -4.96 -13.90 -29.79
CA GLU A 33 -5.08 -13.43 -28.41
C GLU A 33 -6.47 -13.76 -27.83
N THR A 34 -7.53 -13.51 -28.60
CA THR A 34 -8.91 -13.84 -28.19
C THR A 34 -9.09 -15.34 -28.00
N ALA A 35 -8.62 -16.16 -28.94
CA ALA A 35 -8.71 -17.62 -28.86
C ALA A 35 -7.95 -18.17 -27.63
N LEU A 36 -6.76 -17.63 -27.35
CA LEU A 36 -5.97 -18.00 -26.17
C LEU A 36 -6.71 -17.64 -24.87
N VAL A 37 -7.32 -16.45 -24.82
CA VAL A 37 -8.14 -16.03 -23.68
C VAL A 37 -9.32 -16.99 -23.46
N GLU A 38 -10.03 -17.39 -24.50
CA GLU A 38 -11.13 -18.37 -24.37
C GLU A 38 -10.63 -19.71 -23.83
N GLN A 39 -9.50 -20.20 -24.34
CA GLN A 39 -8.90 -21.44 -23.88
C GLN A 39 -8.52 -21.38 -22.40
N ILE A 40 -7.92 -20.26 -21.96
CA ILE A 40 -7.58 -20.04 -20.55
C ILE A 40 -8.85 -20.03 -19.69
N LEU A 41 -9.91 -19.34 -20.12
CA LEU A 41 -11.17 -19.28 -19.39
C LEU A 41 -11.88 -20.64 -19.32
N ALA A 42 -11.79 -21.44 -20.38
CA ALA A 42 -12.31 -22.81 -20.38
C ALA A 42 -11.53 -23.69 -19.39
N GLY A 43 -10.19 -23.59 -19.37
CA GLY A 43 -9.34 -24.29 -18.40
C GLY A 43 -9.59 -23.84 -16.96
N ALA A 44 -9.83 -22.54 -16.74
CA ALA A 44 -10.09 -21.97 -15.42
C ALA A 44 -11.30 -22.62 -14.74
N LYS A 45 -12.39 -22.89 -15.49
CA LYS A 45 -13.59 -23.54 -14.94
C LYS A 45 -13.32 -24.92 -14.34
N ASN A 46 -12.28 -25.61 -14.80
CA ASN A 46 -11.90 -26.95 -14.32
C ASN A 46 -10.95 -26.91 -13.11
N LEU A 47 -10.51 -25.72 -12.66
CA LEU A 47 -9.67 -25.61 -11.48
C LEU A 47 -10.48 -25.90 -10.22
N ARG A 48 -9.93 -26.78 -9.38
CA ARG A 48 -10.56 -27.25 -8.15
C ARG A 48 -10.77 -26.14 -7.12
N LEU A 49 -9.76 -25.29 -6.92
CA LEU A 49 -9.76 -24.26 -5.89
C LEU A 49 -10.41 -22.97 -6.43
N PRO A 50 -11.46 -22.42 -5.78
CA PRO A 50 -12.09 -21.17 -6.20
C PRO A 50 -11.12 -19.99 -6.28
N GLU A 51 -10.12 -19.93 -5.40
CA GLU A 51 -9.10 -18.88 -5.36
C GLU A 51 -8.24 -18.85 -6.63
N ASN A 52 -7.94 -20.03 -7.17
CA ASN A 52 -7.18 -20.16 -8.42
C ASN A 52 -8.02 -19.69 -9.60
N ARG A 53 -9.32 -20.03 -9.62
CA ARG A 53 -10.26 -19.52 -10.63
C ARG A 53 -10.38 -18.02 -10.56
N ALA A 54 -10.57 -17.48 -9.36
CA ALA A 54 -10.64 -16.06 -9.11
C ALA A 54 -9.40 -15.33 -9.63
N PHE A 55 -8.21 -15.85 -9.33
CA PHE A 55 -6.97 -15.28 -9.83
C PHE A 55 -6.93 -15.23 -11.37
N VAL A 56 -7.30 -16.32 -12.04
CA VAL A 56 -7.34 -16.36 -13.51
C VAL A 56 -8.35 -15.36 -14.06
N TYR A 57 -9.58 -15.32 -13.52
CA TYR A 57 -10.60 -14.37 -13.96
C TYR A 57 -10.16 -12.92 -13.79
N ALA A 58 -9.51 -12.57 -12.68
CA ALA A 58 -8.97 -11.24 -12.46
C ALA A 58 -7.85 -10.89 -13.46
N LYS A 59 -6.93 -11.82 -13.75
CA LYS A 59 -5.86 -11.57 -14.71
C LYS A 59 -6.37 -11.43 -16.13
N VAL A 60 -7.26 -12.31 -16.57
CA VAL A 60 -7.88 -12.24 -17.90
C VAL A 60 -8.75 -10.99 -18.03
N GLY A 61 -9.55 -10.65 -17.01
CA GLY A 61 -10.34 -9.42 -16.99
C GLY A 61 -9.47 -8.17 -17.14
N ASN A 62 -8.32 -8.13 -16.45
CA ASN A 62 -7.39 -7.01 -16.57
C ASN A 62 -6.76 -6.88 -17.97
N ILE A 63 -6.57 -7.99 -18.69
CA ILE A 63 -6.10 -8.00 -20.08
C ILE A 63 -7.21 -7.49 -21.01
N LEU A 64 -8.44 -7.96 -20.82
CA LEU A 64 -9.59 -7.59 -21.66
C LEU A 64 -10.11 -6.18 -21.43
N TRP A 65 -9.71 -5.49 -20.35
CA TRP A 65 -10.30 -4.20 -19.97
C TRP A 65 -10.31 -3.16 -21.10
N HIS A 66 -9.23 -3.07 -21.87
CA HIS A 66 -9.09 -2.06 -22.93
C HIS A 66 -9.79 -2.44 -24.25
N THR A 67 -10.16 -3.70 -24.43
CA THR A 67 -10.78 -4.21 -25.66
C THR A 67 -12.26 -4.53 -25.49
N ASP A 68 -12.65 -5.06 -24.32
CA ASP A 68 -14.01 -5.39 -23.95
C ASP A 68 -14.20 -5.19 -22.43
N GLU A 69 -14.44 -3.94 -22.04
CA GLU A 69 -14.64 -3.56 -20.64
C GLU A 69 -15.83 -4.30 -20.01
N LYS A 70 -16.92 -4.50 -20.77
CA LYS A 70 -18.13 -5.18 -20.26
C LYS A 70 -17.80 -6.62 -19.86
N ARG A 71 -17.05 -7.33 -20.71
CA ARG A 71 -16.61 -8.68 -20.42
C ARG A 71 -15.57 -8.72 -19.31
N ALA A 72 -14.65 -7.77 -19.26
CA ALA A 72 -13.70 -7.64 -18.16
C ALA A 72 -14.41 -7.48 -16.81
N ARG A 73 -15.43 -6.62 -16.73
CA ARG A 73 -16.27 -6.43 -15.53
C ARG A 73 -16.97 -7.73 -15.11
N ALA A 74 -17.51 -8.48 -16.07
CA ALA A 74 -18.12 -9.78 -15.78
C ALA A 74 -17.11 -10.79 -15.21
N LEU A 75 -15.87 -10.80 -15.72
CA LEU A 75 -14.79 -11.64 -15.17
C LEU A 75 -14.37 -11.19 -13.77
N PHE A 76 -14.30 -9.88 -13.50
CA PHE A 76 -14.06 -9.39 -12.15
C PHE A 76 -15.18 -9.82 -11.19
N GLN A 77 -16.45 -9.74 -11.61
CA GLN A 77 -17.57 -10.24 -10.81
C GLN A 77 -17.43 -11.73 -10.50
N ASN A 78 -17.12 -12.56 -11.49
CA ASN A 78 -16.87 -13.99 -11.29
C ASN A 78 -15.71 -14.23 -10.31
N SER A 79 -14.64 -13.44 -10.42
CA SER A 79 -13.52 -13.50 -9.48
C SER A 79 -13.93 -13.20 -8.05
N ILE A 80 -14.80 -12.20 -7.83
CA ILE A 80 -15.27 -11.86 -6.50
C ILE A 80 -16.20 -12.94 -5.94
N THR A 81 -17.09 -13.49 -6.76
CA THR A 81 -17.94 -14.63 -6.38
C THR A 81 -17.10 -15.82 -5.91
N ASP A 82 -16.07 -16.21 -6.66
CA ASP A 82 -15.21 -17.33 -6.28
C ASP A 82 -14.40 -17.04 -4.98
N LEU A 83 -13.99 -15.80 -4.73
CA LEU A 83 -13.37 -15.41 -3.46
C LEU A 83 -14.34 -15.53 -2.27
N ILE A 84 -15.59 -15.12 -2.45
CA ILE A 84 -16.64 -15.26 -1.41
C ILE A 84 -16.88 -16.75 -1.12
N THR A 85 -16.92 -17.60 -2.14
CA THR A 85 -17.05 -19.05 -1.98
C THR A 85 -15.89 -19.63 -1.18
N ALA A 86 -14.65 -19.34 -1.57
CA ALA A 86 -13.45 -19.80 -0.85
C ALA A 86 -13.47 -19.39 0.62
N GLN A 87 -13.87 -18.15 0.90
CA GLN A 87 -13.95 -17.64 2.26
C GLN A 87 -15.04 -18.31 3.09
N THR A 88 -16.22 -18.51 2.49
CA THR A 88 -17.34 -19.19 3.16
C THR A 88 -16.98 -20.63 3.50
N GLU A 89 -16.31 -21.34 2.59
CA GLU A 89 -15.81 -22.70 2.82
C GLU A 89 -14.77 -22.74 3.94
N ALA A 90 -13.83 -21.79 3.95
CA ALA A 90 -12.82 -21.66 5.00
C ALA A 90 -13.44 -21.42 6.39
N GLU A 91 -14.48 -20.59 6.44
CA GLU A 91 -15.18 -20.27 7.69
C GLU A 91 -16.07 -21.41 8.20
N ALA A 92 -16.66 -22.21 7.31
CA ALA A 92 -17.47 -23.36 7.68
C ALA A 92 -16.63 -24.52 8.25
N GLN A 93 -15.35 -24.64 7.86
CA GLN A 93 -14.46 -25.74 8.24
C GLN A 93 -13.39 -25.32 9.25
N LYS A 94 -13.63 -24.26 10.04
CA LYS A 94 -12.69 -23.69 11.02
C LYS A 94 -11.95 -24.76 11.83
N GLY A 95 -10.62 -24.67 11.84
CA GLY A 95 -9.75 -25.52 12.66
C GLY A 95 -9.49 -26.94 12.13
N LYS A 96 -10.10 -27.35 11.01
CA LYS A 96 -9.91 -28.70 10.45
C LYS A 96 -8.69 -28.82 9.52
N LYS A 97 -8.30 -27.72 8.85
CA LYS A 97 -7.21 -27.70 7.88
C LYS A 97 -6.44 -26.37 7.94
N GLU A 98 -5.12 -26.46 8.00
CA GLU A 98 -4.22 -25.30 8.09
C GLU A 98 -4.38 -24.34 6.89
N TYR A 99 -4.49 -24.87 5.68
CA TYR A 99 -4.76 -24.09 4.46
C TYR A 99 -5.97 -23.15 4.59
N LEU A 100 -7.05 -23.58 5.26
CA LEU A 100 -8.25 -22.76 5.41
C LEU A 100 -8.04 -21.62 6.40
N ASN A 101 -7.17 -21.80 7.41
CA ASN A 101 -6.75 -20.69 8.26
C ASN A 101 -5.91 -19.68 7.47
N ASN A 102 -5.09 -20.15 6.53
CA ASN A 102 -4.27 -19.28 5.67
C ASN A 102 -5.12 -18.38 4.75
N LEU A 103 -6.31 -18.85 4.33
CA LEU A 103 -7.27 -18.04 3.58
C LEU A 103 -7.88 -16.90 4.41
N ILE A 104 -8.08 -17.13 5.71
CA ILE A 104 -8.62 -16.13 6.64
C ILE A 104 -7.53 -15.12 7.04
N TYR A 105 -6.30 -15.58 7.20
CA TYR A 105 -5.19 -14.82 7.78
C TYR A 105 -4.07 -14.48 6.78
N GLY A 106 -4.42 -14.20 5.53
CA GLY A 106 -3.55 -13.37 4.67
C GLY A 106 -2.58 -14.07 3.72
N GLN A 107 -2.64 -15.40 3.53
CA GLN A 107 -1.99 -16.04 2.37
C GLN A 107 -2.95 -16.27 1.19
N SER A 108 -4.13 -15.64 1.23
CA SER A 108 -5.08 -15.66 0.12
C SER A 108 -4.59 -14.77 -1.04
N PRO A 109 -4.77 -15.19 -2.31
CA PRO A 109 -4.53 -14.31 -3.47
C PRO A 109 -5.49 -13.12 -3.53
N ARG A 110 -6.46 -13.03 -2.61
CA ARG A 110 -7.46 -11.96 -2.51
C ARG A 110 -6.87 -10.57 -2.68
N LEU A 111 -5.82 -10.19 -1.95
CA LEU A 111 -5.29 -8.83 -2.04
C LEU A 111 -4.70 -8.53 -3.43
N VAL A 112 -4.01 -9.50 -4.04
CA VAL A 112 -3.46 -9.36 -5.40
C VAL A 112 -4.58 -9.24 -6.43
N ILE A 113 -5.67 -10.00 -6.25
CA ILE A 113 -6.86 -9.91 -7.09
C ILE A 113 -7.52 -8.53 -6.96
N LEU A 114 -7.75 -8.05 -5.73
CA LEU A 114 -8.35 -6.75 -5.48
C LEU A 114 -7.50 -5.60 -6.04
N GLN A 115 -6.16 -5.67 -5.91
CA GLN A 115 -5.25 -4.72 -6.53
C GLN A 115 -5.29 -4.77 -8.06
N THR A 116 -5.40 -5.97 -8.63
CA THR A 116 -5.54 -6.15 -10.09
C THR A 116 -6.83 -5.49 -10.59
N ILE A 117 -7.93 -5.66 -9.87
CA ILE A 117 -9.22 -5.01 -10.18
C ILE A 117 -9.10 -3.50 -10.00
N ALA A 118 -8.48 -3.04 -8.89
CA ALA A 118 -8.37 -1.62 -8.58
C ALA A 118 -7.56 -0.81 -9.58
N ALA A 119 -6.62 -1.46 -10.29
CA ALA A 119 -5.88 -0.84 -11.38
C ALA A 119 -6.80 -0.39 -12.54
N ARG A 120 -8.03 -0.93 -12.60
CA ARG A 120 -9.04 -0.63 -13.62
C ARG A 120 -10.26 0.07 -13.03
N ASP A 121 -10.74 -0.41 -11.89
CA ASP A 121 -11.90 0.11 -11.18
C ASP A 121 -11.68 0.00 -9.66
N ALA A 122 -11.13 1.07 -9.08
CA ALA A 122 -10.78 1.11 -7.66
C ALA A 122 -12.01 1.14 -6.75
N GLU A 123 -13.11 1.76 -7.19
CA GLU A 123 -14.35 1.77 -6.42
C GLU A 123 -14.97 0.37 -6.33
N TYR A 124 -15.00 -0.35 -7.45
CA TYR A 124 -15.45 -1.73 -7.46
C TYR A 124 -14.56 -2.64 -6.61
N ALA A 125 -13.24 -2.45 -6.65
CA ALA A 125 -12.31 -3.20 -5.80
C ALA A 125 -12.53 -2.93 -4.30
N LEU A 126 -12.87 -1.70 -3.91
CA LEU A 126 -13.16 -1.36 -2.51
C LEU A 126 -14.47 -2.00 -2.02
N ASP A 127 -15.52 -1.98 -2.84
CA ASP A 127 -16.76 -2.70 -2.54
C ASP A 127 -16.53 -4.22 -2.45
N ALA A 128 -15.77 -4.77 -3.39
CA ALA A 128 -15.37 -6.17 -3.38
C ALA A 128 -14.53 -6.54 -2.15
N MET A 129 -13.67 -5.63 -1.67
CA MET A 129 -12.90 -5.82 -0.45
C MET A 129 -13.82 -6.01 0.75
N LEU A 130 -14.86 -5.19 0.89
CA LEU A 130 -15.85 -5.34 1.97
C LEU A 130 -16.58 -6.68 1.88
N LYS A 131 -17.00 -7.08 0.67
CA LYS A 131 -17.75 -8.33 0.43
C LYS A 131 -16.95 -9.60 0.66
N THR A 132 -15.64 -9.55 0.41
CA THR A 132 -14.71 -10.69 0.55
C THR A 132 -13.91 -10.65 1.85
N ARG A 133 -14.32 -9.82 2.82
CA ARG A 133 -13.64 -9.71 4.10
C ARG A 133 -14.02 -10.87 5.01
N PRO A 134 -13.05 -11.56 5.64
CA PRO A 134 -13.38 -12.62 6.58
C PRO A 134 -14.12 -12.06 7.79
N VAL A 135 -15.13 -12.76 8.27
CA VAL A 135 -16.00 -12.33 9.39
C VAL A 135 -15.16 -12.06 10.65
N LYS A 136 -14.18 -12.92 10.94
CA LYS A 136 -13.27 -12.73 12.08
C LYS A 136 -12.49 -11.42 11.99
N ILE A 137 -12.07 -11.04 10.79
CA ILE A 137 -11.34 -9.79 10.54
C ILE A 137 -12.29 -8.60 10.62
N ALA A 138 -13.49 -8.71 10.05
CA ALA A 138 -14.53 -7.69 10.15
C ALA A 138 -14.89 -7.37 11.61
N GLN A 139 -15.03 -8.41 12.46
CA GLN A 139 -15.26 -8.24 13.89
C GLN A 139 -14.06 -7.62 14.61
N ALA A 140 -12.83 -8.04 14.27
CA ALA A 140 -11.62 -7.47 14.87
C ALA A 140 -11.42 -5.98 14.52
N ILE A 141 -11.86 -5.52 13.33
CA ILE A 141 -11.83 -4.10 12.94
C ILE A 141 -12.69 -3.24 13.88
N LEU A 142 -13.83 -3.75 14.36
CA LEU A 142 -14.71 -2.99 15.25
C LEU A 142 -14.09 -2.73 16.64
N ASN A 143 -13.13 -3.57 17.06
CA ASN A 143 -12.53 -3.56 18.40
C ASN A 143 -11.01 -3.33 18.35
N LEU A 144 -10.52 -2.52 17.40
CA LEU A 144 -9.09 -2.24 17.24
C LEU A 144 -8.47 -1.45 18.41
N ALA A 145 -9.30 -0.80 19.24
CA ALA A 145 -8.86 0.08 20.33
C ALA A 145 -8.54 -0.64 21.66
N ASP A 146 -8.99 -1.88 21.85
CA ASP A 146 -8.69 -2.66 23.07
C ASP A 146 -7.24 -3.18 23.02
N ASP A 147 -6.66 -3.73 24.11
CA ASP A 147 -5.18 -3.92 24.25
C ASP A 147 -4.64 -5.37 24.14
N ASN A 148 -5.47 -6.38 23.84
CA ASN A 148 -5.00 -7.75 23.62
C ASN A 148 -4.35 -8.02 22.24
N GLN A 149 -3.04 -8.32 22.21
CA GLN A 149 -2.27 -8.77 21.03
C GLN A 149 -2.79 -10.10 20.43
N SER A 150 -3.95 -10.07 19.77
CA SER A 150 -4.48 -11.23 19.05
C SER A 150 -4.07 -11.21 17.59
N GLN A 151 -3.81 -12.39 17.03
CA GLN A 151 -3.53 -12.59 15.60
C GLN A 151 -4.57 -11.89 14.71
N SER A 152 -5.87 -11.99 15.04
CA SER A 152 -6.95 -11.35 14.29
C SER A 152 -6.82 -9.83 14.20
N ARG A 153 -6.26 -9.15 15.21
CA ARG A 153 -6.05 -7.69 15.17
C ARG A 153 -4.92 -7.28 14.26
N TYR A 154 -3.82 -8.03 14.25
CA TYR A 154 -2.75 -7.82 13.28
C TYR A 154 -3.31 -7.86 11.85
N PHE A 155 -4.14 -8.85 11.54
CA PHE A 155 -4.79 -8.94 10.24
C PHE A 155 -5.87 -7.87 10.00
N ALA A 156 -6.59 -7.43 11.04
CA ALA A 156 -7.51 -6.30 10.93
C ALA A 156 -6.80 -4.99 10.59
N ARG A 157 -5.64 -4.71 11.20
CA ARG A 157 -4.81 -3.55 10.83
C ARG A 157 -4.30 -3.65 9.40
N ASN A 158 -3.80 -4.82 9.00
CA ASN A 158 -3.35 -5.05 7.62
C ASN A 158 -4.50 -4.90 6.60
N GLU A 159 -5.72 -5.29 6.98
CA GLU A 159 -6.91 -5.11 6.17
C GLU A 159 -7.26 -3.62 6.02
N VAL A 160 -7.23 -2.82 7.10
CA VAL A 160 -7.42 -1.36 7.00
C VAL A 160 -6.32 -0.69 6.18
N GLN A 161 -5.06 -1.11 6.35
CA GLN A 161 -3.95 -0.62 5.54
C GLN A 161 -4.16 -0.94 4.05
N SER A 162 -4.59 -2.17 3.74
CA SER A 162 -4.88 -2.57 2.36
C SER A 162 -6.04 -1.76 1.77
N GLU A 163 -7.07 -1.45 2.56
CA GLU A 163 -8.17 -0.57 2.16
C GLU A 163 -7.63 0.82 1.79
N GLN A 164 -6.76 1.39 2.62
CA GLN A 164 -6.13 2.70 2.35
C GLN A 164 -5.25 2.68 1.09
N ARG A 165 -4.56 1.57 0.80
CA ARG A 165 -3.82 1.40 -0.46
C ARG A 165 -4.75 1.39 -1.67
N LEU A 166 -5.89 0.70 -1.60
CA LEU A 166 -6.88 0.71 -2.68
C LEU A 166 -7.51 2.10 -2.86
N ILE A 167 -7.77 2.83 -1.77
CA ILE A 167 -8.21 4.23 -1.83
C ILE A 167 -7.16 5.10 -2.54
N ALA A 168 -5.87 4.84 -2.34
CA ALA A 168 -4.80 5.55 -3.03
C ALA A 168 -4.74 5.31 -4.54
N MET A 169 -5.28 4.18 -5.02
CA MET A 169 -5.49 3.93 -6.44
C MET A 169 -6.74 4.66 -6.95
N ALA A 170 -7.76 4.82 -6.10
CA ALA A 170 -8.97 5.57 -6.43
C ALA A 170 -8.73 7.07 -6.59
N VAL A 171 -7.68 7.65 -6.01
CA VAL A 171 -7.38 9.10 -6.16
C VAL A 171 -7.18 9.48 -7.62
N ASP A 172 -6.51 8.62 -8.39
CA ASP A 172 -6.21 8.88 -9.80
C ASP A 172 -7.47 8.78 -10.68
N GLN A 173 -8.52 8.10 -10.20
CA GLN A 173 -9.80 7.90 -10.89
C GLN A 173 -10.87 8.92 -10.45
N ASN A 174 -11.00 9.16 -9.14
CA ASN A 174 -12.01 10.02 -8.52
C ASN A 174 -11.52 10.57 -7.15
N PRO A 175 -10.82 11.72 -7.13
CA PRO A 175 -10.16 12.24 -5.93
C PRO A 175 -11.15 12.65 -4.83
N GLN A 176 -12.31 13.22 -5.18
CA GLN A 176 -13.33 13.62 -4.19
C GLN A 176 -13.93 12.39 -3.49
N ARG A 177 -14.21 11.34 -4.25
CA ARG A 177 -14.70 10.07 -3.67
C ARG A 177 -13.63 9.39 -2.84
N ALA A 178 -12.38 9.36 -3.31
CA ALA A 178 -11.25 8.82 -2.56
C ALA A 178 -11.05 9.55 -1.22
N ALA A 179 -11.18 10.88 -1.19
CA ALA A 179 -11.12 11.66 0.04
C ALA A 179 -12.26 11.31 1.02
N LYS A 180 -13.48 11.11 0.53
CA LYS A 180 -14.61 10.65 1.36
C LYS A 180 -14.35 9.26 1.95
N LEU A 181 -13.88 8.33 1.12
CA LEU A 181 -13.53 6.97 1.53
C LEU A 181 -12.38 6.97 2.54
N LEU A 182 -11.37 7.81 2.35
CA LEU A 182 -10.29 7.97 3.31
C LEU A 182 -10.83 8.45 4.65
N ARG A 183 -11.69 9.47 4.66
CA ARG A 183 -12.33 9.96 5.89
C ARG A 183 -13.08 8.84 6.63
N GLU A 184 -13.76 7.96 5.90
CA GLU A 184 -14.44 6.78 6.48
C GLU A 184 -13.45 5.73 7.00
N SER A 185 -12.38 5.44 6.26
CA SER A 185 -11.32 4.51 6.66
C SER A 185 -10.57 5.00 7.92
N LEU A 186 -10.27 6.29 7.99
CA LEU A 186 -9.60 6.93 9.13
C LEU A 186 -10.41 6.84 10.42
N LYS A 187 -11.73 6.60 10.37
CA LYS A 187 -12.51 6.34 11.59
C LYS A 187 -12.07 5.04 12.26
N LYS A 188 -11.66 4.05 11.46
CA LYS A 188 -11.26 2.69 11.87
C LYS A 188 -9.84 2.71 12.43
N ASP A 189 -8.87 3.11 11.61
CA ASP A 189 -7.46 3.18 12.00
C ASP A 189 -6.66 4.09 11.06
N VAL A 190 -5.44 4.43 11.47
CA VAL A 190 -4.47 5.19 10.66
C VAL A 190 -3.29 4.31 10.30
N SER A 191 -2.85 4.37 9.04
CA SER A 191 -1.64 3.63 8.61
C SER A 191 -0.58 4.57 8.01
N PRO A 192 0.69 4.15 7.97
CA PRO A 192 1.76 4.90 7.30
C PRO A 192 1.46 5.25 5.84
N ASP A 193 0.69 4.41 5.12
CA ASP A 193 0.33 4.64 3.72
C ASP A 193 -0.57 5.89 3.54
N THR A 194 -1.24 6.32 4.62
CA THR A 194 -2.06 7.53 4.65
C THR A 194 -1.28 8.77 4.23
N VAL A 195 0.01 8.86 4.57
CA VAL A 195 0.84 10.04 4.25
C VAL A 195 0.99 10.21 2.74
N ASN A 196 1.30 9.13 2.03
CA ASN A 196 1.40 9.15 0.57
C ASN A 196 0.05 9.47 -0.09
N LEU A 197 -1.04 8.96 0.48
CA LEU A 197 -2.39 9.24 0.03
C LEU A 197 -2.76 10.72 0.21
N LEU A 198 -2.48 11.31 1.37
CA LEU A 198 -2.68 12.74 1.61
C LEU A 198 -1.89 13.60 0.62
N ARG A 199 -0.65 13.19 0.27
CA ARG A 199 0.16 13.85 -0.76
C ARG A 199 -0.50 13.81 -2.13
N LYS A 200 -0.98 12.64 -2.56
CA LYS A 200 -1.70 12.50 -3.83
C LYS A 200 -2.99 13.33 -3.85
N ILE A 201 -3.78 13.32 -2.77
CA ILE A 201 -5.00 14.12 -2.69
C ILE A 201 -4.65 15.60 -2.76
N HIS A 202 -3.62 16.07 -2.05
CA HIS A 202 -3.22 17.48 -2.05
C HIS A 202 -2.84 18.00 -3.44
N GLN A 203 -2.23 17.16 -4.28
CA GLN A 203 -1.91 17.52 -5.66
C GLN A 203 -3.16 17.80 -6.51
N LYS A 204 -4.33 17.29 -6.11
CA LYS A 204 -5.61 17.47 -6.82
C LYS A 204 -6.57 18.42 -6.10
N ASP A 205 -6.57 18.39 -4.77
CA ASP A 205 -7.44 19.14 -3.87
C ASP A 205 -6.70 19.42 -2.54
N SER A 206 -6.04 20.58 -2.49
CA SER A 206 -5.24 20.98 -1.34
C SER A 206 -6.07 21.25 -0.08
N GLN A 207 -7.28 21.78 -0.23
CA GLN A 207 -8.16 22.09 0.91
C GLN A 207 -8.61 20.80 1.59
N THR A 208 -9.15 19.85 0.82
CA THR A 208 -9.58 18.56 1.36
C THR A 208 -8.42 17.79 1.97
N ALA A 209 -7.23 17.84 1.36
CA ALA A 209 -6.05 17.22 1.95
C ALA A 209 -5.68 17.83 3.31
N ASN A 210 -5.71 19.16 3.46
CA ASN A 210 -5.40 19.81 4.73
C ASN A 210 -6.38 19.41 5.84
N GLU A 211 -7.69 19.34 5.54
CA GLU A 211 -8.69 18.83 6.49
C GLU A 211 -8.39 17.38 6.93
N LEU A 212 -8.01 16.52 5.98
CA LEU A 212 -7.71 15.11 6.26
C LEU A 212 -6.42 14.95 7.07
N ILE A 213 -5.41 15.79 6.84
CA ILE A 213 -4.17 15.80 7.64
C ILE A 213 -4.49 16.10 9.11
N GLU A 214 -5.33 17.09 9.38
CA GLU A 214 -5.73 17.43 10.76
C GLU A 214 -6.50 16.29 11.43
N LEU A 215 -7.36 15.59 10.68
CA LEU A 215 -8.03 14.39 11.18
C LEU A 215 -7.03 13.28 11.56
N VAL A 216 -5.99 13.06 10.75
CA VAL A 216 -4.93 12.09 11.05
C VAL A 216 -4.14 12.53 12.29
N ALA A 217 -3.77 13.81 12.39
CA ALA A 217 -3.08 14.35 13.55
C ALA A 217 -3.92 14.16 14.82
N GLN A 218 -5.21 14.45 14.78
CA GLN A 218 -6.13 14.24 15.90
C GLN A 218 -6.21 12.76 16.30
N LYS A 219 -6.26 11.83 15.33
CA LYS A 219 -6.21 10.39 15.61
C LYS A 219 -4.91 10.00 16.31
N LEU A 220 -3.76 10.42 15.78
CA LEU A 220 -2.44 10.16 16.38
C LEU A 220 -2.31 10.72 17.80
N LEU A 221 -2.93 11.87 18.08
CA LEU A 221 -3.01 12.44 19.43
C LEU A 221 -3.87 11.62 20.39
N ASN A 222 -4.82 10.84 19.90
CA ASN A 222 -5.72 10.02 20.72
C ASN A 222 -5.25 8.56 20.90
N ILE A 223 -4.31 8.08 20.08
CA ILE A 223 -3.78 6.71 20.21
C ILE A 223 -3.02 6.56 21.53
N ASN A 224 -3.32 5.51 22.31
CA ASN A 224 -2.49 5.13 23.44
C ASN A 224 -1.28 4.34 22.93
N PHE A 225 -0.08 4.93 23.03
CA PHE A 225 1.13 4.31 22.49
C PHE A 225 1.68 3.14 23.30
N GLY A 226 1.10 2.82 24.48
CA GLY A 226 1.40 1.60 25.27
C GLY A 226 2.85 1.13 25.19
N ASP A 227 3.04 -0.17 24.99
CA ASP A 227 4.29 -0.80 24.52
C ASP A 227 4.29 -1.02 22.99
N ASN A 228 3.31 -0.47 22.27
CA ASN A 228 3.18 -0.67 20.83
C ASN A 228 4.11 0.26 20.03
N ASN A 229 5.30 -0.26 19.69
CA ASN A 229 6.33 0.45 18.94
C ASN A 229 5.90 0.89 17.52
N GLN A 230 4.90 0.26 16.90
CA GLN A 230 4.48 0.59 15.53
C GLN A 230 3.79 1.95 15.44
N ASP A 231 2.84 2.22 16.35
CA ASP A 231 2.06 3.46 16.33
C ASP A 231 2.95 4.67 16.67
N SER A 232 3.93 4.47 17.56
CA SER A 232 4.95 5.48 17.86
C SER A 232 5.88 5.73 16.67
N SER A 233 6.28 4.68 15.96
CA SER A 233 7.09 4.83 14.74
C SER A 233 6.33 5.61 13.67
N PHE A 234 5.03 5.35 13.50
CA PHE A 234 4.19 6.12 12.59
C PHE A 234 4.01 7.57 13.04
N LEU A 235 3.77 7.83 14.33
CA LEU A 235 3.72 9.19 14.87
C LEU A 235 5.00 9.97 14.54
N GLN A 236 6.16 9.37 14.78
CA GLN A 236 7.46 9.98 14.50
C GLN A 236 7.65 10.26 13.01
N TYR A 237 7.29 9.30 12.15
CA TYR A 237 7.32 9.50 10.70
C TYR A 237 6.40 10.65 10.27
N PHE A 238 5.16 10.68 10.76
CA PHE A 238 4.18 11.72 10.46
C PHE A 238 4.66 13.10 10.92
N LEU A 239 5.19 13.20 12.15
CA LEU A 239 5.75 14.44 12.68
C LEU A 239 6.95 14.92 11.85
N GLY A 240 7.83 13.99 11.49
CA GLY A 240 9.00 14.27 10.67
C GLY A 240 8.67 14.65 9.23
N GLU A 241 7.56 14.16 8.67
CA GLU A 241 7.10 14.55 7.33
C GLU A 241 6.51 15.97 7.34
N PHE A 242 5.59 16.25 8.26
CA PHE A 242 4.81 17.50 8.24
C PHE A 242 5.42 18.64 9.05
N GLY A 243 6.43 18.37 9.87
CA GLY A 243 7.06 19.38 10.73
C GLY A 243 8.29 20.07 10.14
N GLN A 244 8.83 19.60 9.01
CA GLN A 244 9.99 20.22 8.38
C GLN A 244 9.66 21.63 7.87
N ALA A 245 10.61 22.55 8.07
CA ALA A 245 10.53 23.88 7.48
C ALA A 245 10.61 23.77 5.95
N LYS A 246 9.76 24.51 5.25
CA LYS A 246 9.60 24.42 3.80
C LYS A 246 10.88 24.86 3.06
N THR A 247 11.18 24.17 1.96
CA THR A 247 11.87 24.78 0.81
C THR A 247 10.83 25.41 -0.11
N GLU A 248 11.16 26.56 -0.72
CA GLU A 248 10.21 27.43 -1.44
C GLU A 248 9.57 26.82 -2.69
N GLU A 249 10.06 25.67 -3.17
CA GLU A 249 9.76 25.18 -4.52
C GLU A 249 8.52 24.29 -4.65
N THR A 250 7.84 23.91 -3.55
CA THR A 250 6.60 23.10 -3.65
C THR A 250 5.49 23.59 -2.73
N PRO A 251 4.23 23.67 -3.22
CA PRO A 251 3.06 23.82 -2.36
C PRO A 251 2.97 22.59 -1.45
N ALA A 252 3.53 22.73 -0.25
CA ALA A 252 3.61 21.65 0.73
C ALA A 252 2.29 21.52 1.50
N LEU A 253 1.91 20.26 1.78
CA LEU A 253 0.89 19.94 2.78
C LEU A 253 1.20 20.68 4.07
N LYS A 254 0.19 21.34 4.65
CA LYS A 254 0.38 22.12 5.88
C LYS A 254 -0.38 21.48 7.02
N LEU A 255 0.34 21.12 8.08
CA LEU A 255 -0.24 20.87 9.38
C LEU A 255 -0.11 22.13 10.23
N SER A 256 -1.12 22.47 11.03
CA SER A 256 -1.06 23.67 11.87
C SER A 256 -0.02 23.53 12.98
N ASP A 257 0.59 24.65 13.38
CA ASP A 257 1.60 24.69 14.44
C ASP A 257 1.09 24.13 15.77
N ARG A 258 -0.21 24.29 16.04
CA ARG A 258 -0.87 23.70 17.20
C ARG A 258 -0.73 22.18 17.19
N PHE A 259 -1.14 21.51 16.11
CA PHE A 259 -1.03 20.06 15.99
C PHE A 259 0.44 19.61 15.98
N LEU A 260 1.33 20.35 15.33
CA LEU A 260 2.76 20.04 15.33
C LEU A 260 3.35 20.08 16.74
N ARG A 261 2.98 21.10 17.54
CA ARG A 261 3.39 21.23 18.94
C ARG A 261 2.84 20.09 19.79
N ASP A 262 1.55 19.77 19.67
CA ASP A 262 0.91 18.72 20.46
C ASP A 262 1.49 17.33 20.13
N LEU A 263 1.73 17.05 18.84
CA LEU A 263 2.37 15.80 18.40
C LEU A 263 3.82 15.72 18.89
N ALA A 264 4.59 16.82 18.79
CA ALA A 264 5.97 16.87 19.27
C ALA A 264 6.08 16.64 20.78
N ASP A 265 5.18 17.23 21.58
CA ASP A 265 5.11 16.97 23.02
C ASP A 265 4.85 15.49 23.30
N LYS A 266 3.86 14.92 22.60
CA LYS A 266 3.49 13.51 22.75
C LYS A 266 4.62 12.57 22.36
N THR A 267 5.29 12.83 21.24
CA THR A 267 6.47 12.09 20.79
C THR A 267 7.60 12.19 21.81
N ALA A 268 7.90 13.40 22.31
CA ALA A 268 8.96 13.61 23.29
C ALA A 268 8.68 12.84 24.59
N LYS A 269 7.45 12.92 25.12
CA LYS A 269 7.02 12.17 26.31
C LYS A 269 7.14 10.66 26.11
N PHE A 270 6.80 10.15 24.91
CA PHE A 270 6.97 8.73 24.60
C PHE A 270 8.45 8.32 24.64
N ILE A 271 9.33 9.06 23.95
CA ILE A 271 10.78 8.75 23.89
C ILE A 271 11.41 8.80 25.28
N LEU A 272 10.99 9.76 26.12
CA LEU A 272 11.53 9.96 27.46
C LEU A 272 11.00 8.97 28.51
N ARG A 273 10.08 8.06 28.18
CA ARG A 273 9.61 7.02 29.12
C ARG A 273 10.79 6.19 29.64
N PRO A 274 10.84 5.84 30.94
CA PRO A 274 11.94 5.04 31.50
C PRO A 274 12.15 3.70 30.79
N ASN A 275 11.06 3.03 30.41
CA ASN A 275 11.08 1.68 29.83
C ASN A 275 11.10 1.66 28.29
N ALA A 276 11.28 2.79 27.61
CA ALA A 276 11.34 2.79 26.15
C ALA A 276 12.64 2.08 25.70
N THR A 277 12.50 0.85 25.22
CA THR A 277 13.61 -0.07 24.84
C THR A 277 14.18 0.19 23.45
N SER A 278 13.47 0.94 22.60
CA SER A 278 13.91 1.25 21.25
C SER A 278 14.21 2.74 21.12
N PHE A 279 15.49 3.07 20.98
CA PHE A 279 15.99 4.42 20.75
C PHE A 279 16.38 4.57 19.28
N TYR A 280 15.40 4.68 18.39
CA TYR A 280 15.63 5.11 17.01
C TYR A 280 14.66 6.25 16.69
N GLY A 281 14.95 7.42 17.25
CA GLY A 281 14.20 8.63 16.96
C GLY A 281 14.33 8.98 15.48
N ASN A 282 13.22 9.18 14.78
CA ASN A 282 13.25 9.73 13.43
C ASN A 282 13.97 11.11 13.47
N PRO A 283 15.09 11.33 12.76
CA PRO A 283 15.86 12.57 12.87
C PRO A 283 15.06 13.83 12.51
N SER A 284 14.13 13.73 11.55
CA SER A 284 13.24 14.83 11.20
C SER A 284 12.26 15.14 12.32
N ALA A 285 11.70 14.12 12.98
CA ALA A 285 10.86 14.31 14.16
C ALA A 285 11.62 15.01 15.30
N LEU A 286 12.88 14.63 15.52
CA LEU A 286 13.74 15.25 16.54
C LEU A 286 13.97 16.74 16.30
N LYS A 287 14.16 17.18 15.04
CA LYS A 287 14.25 18.61 14.70
C LYS A 287 12.98 19.38 15.06
N VAL A 288 11.82 18.75 14.91
CA VAL A 288 10.53 19.37 15.27
C VAL A 288 10.40 19.46 16.79
N ILE A 289 10.84 18.42 17.52
CA ILE A 289 10.90 18.45 18.99
C ILE A 289 11.87 19.54 19.47
N GLU A 290 13.05 19.66 18.88
CA GLU A 290 14.02 20.72 19.20
C GLU A 290 13.41 22.11 19.02
N ARG A 291 12.67 22.33 17.92
CA ARG A 291 12.00 23.61 17.63
C ARG A 291 10.97 24.00 18.70
N PHE A 292 10.14 23.06 19.18
CA PHE A 292 9.04 23.37 20.10
C PHE A 292 9.36 23.09 21.59
N PHE A 293 10.28 22.17 21.87
CA PHE A 293 10.62 21.65 23.21
C PHE A 293 12.12 21.39 23.35
N PRO A 294 12.99 22.42 23.31
CA PRO A 294 14.44 22.26 23.34
C PRO A 294 14.96 21.55 24.60
N ALA A 295 14.31 21.76 25.75
CA ALA A 295 14.65 21.07 27.00
C ALA A 295 14.41 19.55 26.90
N ASN A 296 13.30 19.12 26.30
CA ASN A 296 13.02 17.70 26.08
C ASN A 296 14.02 17.10 25.08
N PHE A 297 14.37 17.85 24.03
CA PHE A 297 15.38 17.42 23.07
C PHE A 297 16.76 17.17 23.72
N ALA A 298 17.21 18.06 24.62
CA ALA A 298 18.44 17.86 25.38
C ALA A 298 18.40 16.58 26.25
N GLN A 299 17.26 16.31 26.91
CA GLN A 299 17.08 15.06 27.67
C GLN A 299 17.08 13.82 26.78
N ILE A 300 16.45 13.89 25.60
CA ILE A 300 16.46 12.81 24.60
C ILE A 300 17.91 12.52 24.16
N LYS A 301 18.71 13.56 23.90
CA LYS A 301 20.14 13.42 23.56
C LYS A 301 20.97 12.81 24.70
N GLN A 302 20.71 13.20 25.94
CA GLN A 302 21.37 12.59 27.09
C GLN A 302 21.01 11.10 27.23
N LYS A 303 19.73 10.75 27.01
CA LYS A 303 19.26 9.36 27.03
C LYS A 303 19.89 8.54 25.89
N GLN A 304 20.02 9.12 24.70
CA GLN A 304 20.72 8.52 23.56
C GLN A 304 22.15 8.12 23.92
N ALA A 305 22.92 9.08 24.42
CA ALA A 305 24.33 8.88 24.75
C ALA A 305 24.52 7.79 25.83
N LYS A 306 23.61 7.74 26.82
CA LYS A 306 23.62 6.66 27.82
C LYS A 306 23.37 5.29 27.19
N PHE A 307 22.39 5.17 26.30
CA PHE A 307 22.06 3.93 25.61
C PHE A 307 23.21 3.45 24.71
N GLU A 308 23.82 4.36 23.95
CA GLU A 308 24.99 4.07 23.10
C GLU A 308 26.19 3.62 23.94
N SER A 309 26.46 4.25 25.08
CA SER A 309 27.54 3.85 25.99
C SER A 309 27.35 2.46 26.59
N GLN A 310 26.10 2.09 26.92
CA GLN A 310 25.77 0.77 27.48
C GLN A 310 25.86 -0.35 26.44
N ASN A 311 25.43 -0.08 25.20
CA ASN A 311 25.52 -1.05 24.11
C ASN A 311 26.96 -1.20 23.58
N GLY A 312 27.74 -0.12 23.52
CA GLY A 312 29.16 -0.19 23.15
C GLY A 312 29.99 -1.02 24.13
N GLN A 313 29.65 -0.99 25.42
CA GLN A 313 30.24 -1.89 26.42
C GLN A 313 29.83 -3.35 26.19
N SER A 314 28.60 -3.62 25.73
CA SER A 314 28.16 -4.97 25.38
C SER A 314 28.82 -5.50 24.11
N GLU A 315 29.06 -4.67 23.08
CA GLU A 315 29.82 -5.08 21.89
C GLU A 315 31.28 -5.36 22.24
N SER A 316 31.89 -4.54 23.10
CA SER A 316 33.25 -4.75 23.59
C SER A 316 33.35 -6.04 24.40
N PHE A 317 32.37 -6.31 25.28
CA PHE A 317 32.27 -7.55 26.04
C PHE A 317 32.01 -8.77 25.13
N ASN A 318 31.15 -8.64 24.11
CA ASN A 318 30.87 -9.71 23.16
C ASN A 318 32.08 -10.00 22.26
N LYS A 319 32.88 -9.00 21.89
CA LYS A 319 34.17 -9.19 21.19
C LYS A 319 35.22 -9.88 22.07
N LEU A 320 35.27 -9.54 23.36
CA LEU A 320 36.14 -10.20 24.35
C LEU A 320 35.77 -11.66 24.56
N MET A 321 34.47 -11.96 24.65
CA MET A 321 33.96 -13.32 24.90
C MET A 321 33.86 -14.17 23.63
N GLY A 322 33.78 -13.55 22.45
CA GLY A 322 33.70 -14.19 21.14
C GLY A 322 35.05 -14.62 20.54
N GLY A 323 36.17 -14.33 21.21
CA GLY A 323 37.50 -14.69 20.75
C GLY A 323 38.03 -13.84 19.58
N GLU A 324 37.37 -12.73 19.26
CA GLU A 324 37.78 -11.80 18.19
C GLU A 324 38.74 -10.70 18.68
N THR A 325 39.08 -10.69 19.97
CA THR A 325 40.04 -9.71 20.53
C THR A 325 41.46 -10.26 20.38
N SER A 326 42.31 -9.54 19.64
CA SER A 326 43.71 -9.93 19.48
C SER A 326 44.51 -9.63 20.76
N ALA A 327 45.59 -10.37 21.03
CA ALA A 327 46.40 -10.19 22.24
C ALA A 327 46.98 -8.78 22.41
N ASP A 328 47.11 -8.03 21.30
CA ASP A 328 47.58 -6.64 21.28
C ASP A 328 46.53 -5.63 21.77
N GLU A 329 45.26 -6.02 21.86
CA GLU A 329 44.15 -5.17 22.36
C GLU A 329 43.85 -5.40 23.86
N LEU A 330 44.56 -6.32 24.52
CA LEU A 330 44.40 -6.67 25.94
C LEU A 330 45.50 -6.09 26.86
N LEU A 331 46.45 -5.34 26.31
CA LEU A 331 47.50 -4.60 27.02
C LEU A 331 47.23 -3.10 26.92
#